data_AF-A0A7K4R3B7-F1
#
_entry.id   AF-A0A7K4R3B7-F1
#
_cell.length_a   1.000
_cell.length_b   1.000
_cell.length_c   1.000
_cell.angle_alpha   90.00
_cell.angle_beta   90.00
_cell.angle_gamma   90.00
#
_symmetry.space_group_name_H-M   'P 1'
#
loop_
_entity.id
_entity.type
_entity.pdbx_description
1 polymer ?
#
loop_
_entity_poly.entity_id
_entity_poly.type
_entity_poly.pdbx_seq_one_letter_code
_entity_poly.pdbx_strand_id
1 'polypeptide(L)'
;VCGCPGPRCCGRCRRAAYCGPEHQALDWRRGHRRSCGQRLAGDVSVDAIPEHNEFLFPEYEILIEPEEPEFSDDSTVDPGDVQGAADTSKDPEEQEELGATGSTGEALQSLDEETLEALAKRETEEDKIFQMFKEKVAAEPEQIIRYCRGGEDPIWVSGENRPEEKDIPNCLCGAKRIFEFQIMPQLLNHLQVDSLGESIDWGTLVVYTCAANCGGANEYLEEFIWKQDYSV
;
A
#
# COMPACT_ATOMS: atom_id res chain seq x y z
N VAL A 1 24.03 -10.57 5.03
CA VAL A 1 23.25 -10.88 3.80
C VAL A 1 22.00 -10.02 3.77
N CYS A 2 20.94 -10.32 4.52
CA CYS A 2 19.68 -9.57 4.46
C CYS A 2 19.45 -8.59 5.63
N GLY A 3 20.46 -8.30 6.46
CA GLY A 3 20.31 -7.43 7.65
C GLY A 3 19.57 -8.05 8.85
N CYS A 4 18.74 -9.08 8.64
CA CYS A 4 18.00 -9.74 9.73
C CYS A 4 18.93 -10.41 10.77
N PRO A 5 18.50 -10.49 12.04
CA PRO A 5 19.22 -11.23 13.09
C PRO A 5 19.54 -12.66 12.66
N GLY A 6 20.79 -13.06 12.81
CA GLY A 6 21.25 -14.39 12.46
C GLY A 6 21.41 -15.29 13.67
N PRO A 7 20.41 -16.12 14.05
CA PRO A 7 20.55 -17.02 15.20
C PRO A 7 21.52 -18.17 14.90
N ARG A 8 21.91 -18.38 13.64
CA ARG A 8 22.79 -19.47 13.20
C ARG A 8 24.11 -18.93 12.66
N CYS A 9 25.20 -19.28 13.32
CA CYS A 9 26.54 -18.98 12.85
C CYS A 9 27.06 -20.06 11.87
N CYS A 10 27.96 -19.67 10.98
CA CYS A 10 28.70 -20.61 10.14
C CYS A 10 29.43 -21.64 11.01
N GLY A 11 29.12 -22.93 10.83
CA GLY A 11 29.69 -24.01 11.65
C GLY A 11 31.22 -24.11 11.59
N ARG A 12 31.85 -23.60 10.53
CA ARG A 12 33.31 -23.66 10.34
C ARG A 12 34.05 -22.49 10.98
N CYS A 13 33.64 -21.24 10.72
CA CYS A 13 34.36 -20.07 11.19
C CYS A 13 33.72 -19.38 12.40
N ARG A 14 32.43 -19.62 12.67
CA ARG A 14 31.60 -18.94 13.69
C ARG A 14 31.60 -17.40 13.63
N ARG A 15 32.12 -16.80 12.55
CA ARG A 15 32.23 -15.34 12.36
C ARG A 15 31.05 -14.73 11.59
N ALA A 16 30.50 -15.47 10.63
CA ALA A 16 29.32 -15.03 9.90
C ALA A 16 28.07 -15.67 10.51
N ALA A 17 27.02 -14.87 10.64
CA ALA A 17 25.71 -15.28 11.15
C ALA A 17 24.63 -15.04 10.08
N TYR A 18 23.63 -15.93 10.05
CA TYR A 18 22.59 -15.94 9.03
C TYR A 18 21.23 -16.19 9.68
N CYS A 19 20.19 -15.51 9.17
CA CYS A 19 18.82 -15.74 9.63
C CYS A 19 18.30 -17.14 9.24
N GLY A 20 18.87 -17.75 8.19
CA GLY A 20 18.47 -19.06 7.69
C GLY A 20 19.53 -19.75 6.83
N PRO A 21 19.31 -21.04 6.49
CA PRO A 21 20.24 -21.84 5.69
C PRO A 21 20.39 -21.33 4.25
N GLU A 22 19.35 -20.70 3.69
CA GLU A 22 19.37 -20.14 2.34
C GLU A 22 20.37 -18.98 2.22
N HIS A 23 20.30 -18.02 3.14
CA HIS A 23 21.27 -16.92 3.21
C HIS A 23 22.69 -17.39 3.49
N GLN A 24 22.87 -18.46 4.26
CA GLN A 24 24.19 -19.09 4.42
C GLN A 24 24.70 -19.67 3.10
N ALA A 25 23.88 -20.45 2.38
CA ALA A 25 24.26 -21.07 1.11
C ALA A 25 24.61 -20.02 0.04
N LEU A 26 23.88 -18.92 0.03
CA LEU A 26 24.09 -17.80 -0.85
C LEU A 26 25.39 -17.05 -0.57
N ASP A 27 25.62 -16.62 0.68
CA ASP A 27 26.88 -15.97 1.09
C ASP A 27 28.09 -16.88 0.82
N TRP A 28 27.91 -18.19 1.05
CA TRP A 28 28.89 -19.21 0.72
C TRP A 28 29.27 -19.21 -0.77
N ARG A 29 28.29 -19.08 -1.67
CA ARG A 29 28.54 -18.97 -3.13
C ARG A 29 29.21 -17.65 -3.51
N ARG A 30 28.82 -16.53 -2.89
CA ARG A 30 29.28 -15.17 -3.25
C ARG A 30 30.71 -14.88 -2.82
N GLY A 31 31.18 -15.45 -1.72
CA GLY A 31 32.59 -15.28 -1.36
C GLY A 31 33.02 -15.91 -0.06
N HIS A 32 32.06 -16.17 0.85
CA HIS A 32 32.40 -16.71 2.16
C HIS A 32 33.17 -18.02 2.07
N ARG A 33 32.92 -18.90 1.07
CA ARG A 33 33.71 -20.13 0.87
C ARG A 33 35.24 -19.88 0.81
N ARG A 34 35.66 -18.76 0.21
CA ARG A 34 37.08 -18.41 -0.01
C ARG A 34 37.71 -17.81 1.25
N SER A 35 36.95 -17.01 2.01
CA SER A 35 37.42 -16.34 3.23
C SER A 35 37.12 -17.11 4.53
N CYS A 36 36.33 -18.18 4.47
CA CYS A 36 35.90 -18.95 5.64
C CYS A 36 37.10 -19.58 6.36
N GLY A 37 37.39 -19.08 7.56
CA GLY A 37 38.49 -19.57 8.40
C GLY A 37 39.84 -18.89 8.14
N GLN A 38 39.91 -17.93 7.20
CA GLN A 38 41.08 -17.07 7.07
C GLN A 38 41.10 -16.05 8.22
N ARG A 39 42.12 -16.13 9.07
CA ARG A 39 42.46 -15.07 10.04
C ARG A 39 43.36 -14.07 9.32
N LEU A 40 42.78 -13.10 8.62
CA LEU A 40 43.58 -11.96 8.18
C LEU A 40 43.95 -11.15 9.43
N ALA A 41 45.24 -11.14 9.75
CA ALA A 41 45.79 -10.29 10.79
C ALA A 41 45.76 -8.86 10.28
N GLY A 42 44.89 -8.02 10.85
CA GLY A 42 44.94 -6.56 10.65
C GLY A 42 43.90 -5.94 9.73
N ASP A 43 42.76 -6.58 9.45
CA ASP A 43 41.71 -5.93 8.65
C ASP A 43 40.67 -5.24 9.56
N VAL A 44 40.76 -3.91 9.63
CA VAL A 44 39.90 -3.00 10.40
C VAL A 44 38.67 -2.61 9.57
N SER A 45 38.18 -3.49 8.70
CA SER A 45 37.03 -3.24 7.82
C SER A 45 35.83 -4.16 8.13
N VAL A 46 35.64 -4.52 9.40
CA VAL A 46 34.62 -5.51 9.81
C VAL A 46 33.18 -5.03 9.61
N ASP A 47 32.96 -3.73 9.41
CA ASP A 47 31.61 -3.14 9.38
C ASP A 47 31.27 -2.39 8.07
N ALA A 48 32.06 -2.55 7.01
CA ALA A 48 31.69 -1.99 5.71
C ALA A 48 30.51 -2.77 5.14
N ILE A 49 29.29 -2.23 5.31
CA ILE A 49 28.11 -2.68 4.56
C ILE A 49 28.49 -2.57 3.08
N PRO A 50 28.39 -3.66 2.29
CA PRO A 50 28.70 -3.59 0.86
C PRO A 50 27.86 -2.47 0.23
N GLU A 51 28.51 -1.53 -0.46
CA GLU A 51 27.85 -0.38 -1.13
C GLU A 51 26.70 -0.81 -2.07
N HIS A 52 26.72 -2.07 -2.52
CA HIS A 52 25.62 -2.69 -3.24
C HIS A 52 25.32 -4.09 -2.66
N ASN A 53 24.23 -4.18 -1.92
CA ASN A 53 23.68 -5.44 -1.45
C ASN A 53 22.35 -5.70 -2.16
N GLU A 54 22.33 -6.62 -3.12
CA GLU A 54 21.13 -7.00 -3.88
C GLU A 54 19.96 -7.52 -3.02
N PHE A 55 20.16 -7.75 -1.71
CA PHE A 55 19.10 -8.19 -0.78
C PHE A 55 18.56 -7.08 0.11
N LEU A 56 19.23 -5.93 0.14
CA LEU A 56 18.77 -4.80 0.92
C LEU A 56 18.08 -3.83 -0.02
N PHE A 57 16.95 -3.30 0.42
CA PHE A 57 16.35 -2.16 -0.24
C PHE A 57 17.29 -0.96 -0.14
N PRO A 58 17.24 -0.03 -1.12
CA PRO A 58 17.92 1.24 -0.97
C PRO A 58 17.41 1.97 0.28
N GLU A 59 18.32 2.66 0.97
CA GLU A 59 17.99 3.44 2.16
C GLU A 59 17.65 4.88 1.74
N TYR A 60 16.55 5.40 2.27
CA TYR A 60 16.09 6.77 2.05
C TYR A 60 15.79 7.44 3.39
N GLU A 61 15.95 8.76 3.43
CA GLU A 61 15.46 9.59 4.53
C GLU A 61 13.99 9.93 4.30
N ILE A 62 13.17 9.79 5.34
CA ILE A 62 11.77 10.20 5.31
C ILE A 62 11.68 11.64 5.80
N LEU A 63 11.30 12.53 4.90
CA LEU A 63 10.96 13.91 5.25
C LEU A 63 9.53 13.97 5.76
N ILE A 64 9.33 14.61 6.92
CA ILE A 64 8.02 14.72 7.56
C ILE A 64 7.55 16.16 7.43
N GLU A 65 6.44 16.34 6.72
CA GLU A 65 5.79 17.62 6.51
C GLU A 65 4.30 17.51 6.91
N PRO A 66 3.71 18.58 7.47
CA PRO A 66 2.29 18.57 7.79
C PRO A 66 1.43 18.55 6.52
N GLU A 67 0.32 17.83 6.55
CA GLU A 67 -0.68 17.87 5.46
C GLU A 67 -1.26 19.29 5.40
N GLU A 68 -1.16 19.96 4.24
CA GLU A 68 -1.78 21.26 4.03
C GLU A 68 -3.31 21.10 4.04
N PRO A 69 -4.05 21.93 4.79
CA PRO A 69 -5.50 21.87 4.75
C PRO A 69 -5.98 22.21 3.35
N GLU A 70 -6.87 21.38 2.80
CA GLU A 70 -7.63 21.73 1.60
C GLU A 70 -8.41 23.00 1.92
N PHE A 71 -7.95 24.14 1.40
CA PHE A 71 -8.73 25.37 1.43
C PHE A 71 -10.01 25.08 0.63
N SER A 72 -11.11 24.85 1.33
CA SER A 72 -12.43 24.86 0.71
C SER A 72 -12.58 26.22 0.06
N ASP A 73 -12.56 26.26 -1.27
CA ASP A 73 -12.93 27.45 -2.03
C ASP A 73 -14.36 27.80 -1.63
N ASP A 74 -14.51 28.80 -0.77
CA ASP A 74 -15.78 29.39 -0.33
C ASP A 74 -16.37 30.17 -1.49
N SER A 75 -16.76 29.45 -2.54
CA SER A 75 -17.66 29.95 -3.55
C SER A 75 -19.08 29.79 -3.02
N THR A 76 -19.49 30.73 -2.15
CA THR A 76 -20.90 31.01 -1.91
C THR A 76 -21.54 31.44 -3.24
N VAL A 77 -22.04 30.47 -4.01
CA VAL A 77 -22.95 30.74 -5.11
C VAL A 77 -24.33 31.03 -4.51
N ASP A 78 -24.65 32.32 -4.48
CA ASP A 78 -25.93 32.88 -4.09
C ASP A 78 -27.09 32.28 -4.91
N PRO A 79 -28.10 31.64 -4.29
CA PRO A 79 -29.25 31.10 -5.00
C PRO A 79 -30.26 32.22 -5.24
N GLY A 80 -30.00 33.05 -6.25
CA GLY A 80 -30.76 34.28 -6.43
C GLY A 80 -30.68 34.93 -7.80
N ASP A 81 -30.83 34.18 -8.91
CA ASP A 81 -31.29 34.80 -10.16
C ASP A 81 -31.98 33.79 -11.08
N VAL A 82 -33.28 33.62 -10.85
CA VAL A 82 -34.22 33.04 -11.82
C VAL A 82 -34.95 34.20 -12.46
N GLN A 83 -34.60 34.56 -13.71
CA GLN A 83 -35.57 35.24 -14.58
C GLN A 83 -35.30 34.98 -16.06
N GLY A 84 -36.01 33.98 -16.59
CA GLY A 84 -36.84 34.08 -17.79
C GLY A 84 -36.18 34.35 -19.14
N ALA A 85 -36.17 33.34 -20.01
CA ALA A 85 -36.56 33.53 -21.41
C ALA A 85 -37.18 32.23 -21.96
N ALA A 86 -38.33 32.38 -22.60
CA ALA A 86 -39.21 31.34 -23.06
C ALA A 86 -38.79 30.72 -24.41
N ASP A 87 -39.22 29.47 -24.60
CA ASP A 87 -39.74 28.83 -25.83
C ASP A 87 -39.00 29.03 -27.17
N THR A 88 -38.52 27.91 -27.75
CA THR A 88 -38.96 27.47 -29.09
C THR A 88 -38.58 26.00 -29.35
N SER A 89 -39.61 25.19 -29.56
CA SER A 89 -39.69 23.86 -30.18
C SER A 89 -38.86 23.62 -31.45
N LYS A 90 -38.36 22.38 -31.66
CA LYS A 90 -38.56 21.52 -32.87
C LYS A 90 -37.70 20.23 -32.85
N ASP A 91 -38.38 19.07 -32.92
CA ASP A 91 -37.85 17.79 -33.43
C ASP A 91 -37.46 17.89 -34.92
N PRO A 92 -36.60 16.99 -35.45
CA PRO A 92 -37.13 15.81 -36.15
C PRO A 92 -36.32 14.49 -36.01
N GLU A 93 -36.99 13.42 -36.43
CA GLU A 93 -36.66 11.99 -36.42
C GLU A 93 -35.65 11.50 -37.49
N GLU A 94 -35.18 10.25 -37.26
CA GLU A 94 -34.81 9.15 -38.21
C GLU A 94 -33.50 9.17 -39.03
N GLN A 95 -32.63 8.16 -38.81
CA GLN A 95 -32.45 7.00 -39.72
C GLN A 95 -31.37 5.99 -39.27
N GLU A 96 -31.68 4.69 -39.50
CA GLU A 96 -30.88 3.46 -39.37
C GLU A 96 -29.62 3.47 -40.28
N GLU A 97 -28.62 2.56 -40.26
CA GLU A 97 -28.64 1.09 -40.26
C GLU A 97 -27.18 0.52 -40.28
N LEU A 98 -27.01 -0.74 -39.80
CA LEU A 98 -25.94 -1.76 -40.10
C LEU A 98 -24.48 -1.53 -39.65
N GLY A 99 -23.73 -2.47 -39.06
CA GLY A 99 -23.89 -3.89 -38.76
C GLY A 99 -22.49 -4.55 -38.68
N ALA A 100 -22.24 -5.48 -37.75
CA ALA A 100 -21.25 -6.57 -37.90
C ALA A 100 -21.15 -7.47 -36.64
N THR A 101 -21.52 -8.72 -36.86
CA THR A 101 -21.27 -9.98 -36.14
C THR A 101 -19.95 -10.10 -35.35
N GLY A 102 -19.95 -10.79 -34.20
CA GLY A 102 -18.71 -11.38 -33.68
C GLY A 102 -18.65 -11.86 -32.24
N SER A 103 -19.50 -12.81 -31.83
CA SER A 103 -19.10 -13.90 -30.91
C SER A 103 -18.38 -13.56 -29.58
N THR A 104 -19.08 -12.89 -28.65
CA THR A 104 -18.77 -12.96 -27.19
C THR A 104 -20.07 -13.01 -26.37
N GLY A 105 -21.12 -13.61 -26.92
CA GLY A 105 -22.47 -13.58 -26.36
C GLY A 105 -22.83 -14.68 -25.35
N GLU A 106 -21.97 -15.65 -25.09
CA GLU A 106 -22.38 -16.89 -24.38
C GLU A 106 -21.93 -16.99 -22.91
N ALA A 107 -21.30 -15.95 -22.35
CA ALA A 107 -20.96 -15.92 -20.91
C ALA A 107 -21.71 -14.86 -20.09
N LEU A 108 -22.53 -14.00 -20.74
CA LEU A 108 -23.26 -12.91 -20.07
C LEU A 108 -24.80 -13.12 -20.04
N GLN A 109 -25.31 -14.17 -20.68
CA GLN A 109 -26.75 -14.41 -20.75
C GLN A 109 -27.23 -15.23 -19.54
N SER A 110 -27.44 -14.53 -18.41
CA SER A 110 -28.47 -14.85 -17.39
C SER A 110 -28.25 -14.11 -16.06
N LEU A 111 -27.57 -12.95 -16.04
CA LEU A 111 -27.68 -12.07 -14.87
C LEU A 111 -29.03 -11.34 -14.98
N ASP A 112 -29.86 -11.46 -13.96
CA ASP A 112 -31.10 -10.70 -13.85
C ASP A 112 -30.79 -9.19 -13.83
N GLU A 113 -31.76 -8.38 -14.28
CA GLU A 113 -31.64 -6.91 -14.35
C GLU A 113 -31.23 -6.32 -13.00
N GLU A 114 -31.74 -6.88 -11.89
CA GLU A 114 -31.39 -6.46 -10.53
C GLU A 114 -29.90 -6.71 -10.23
N THR A 115 -29.37 -7.84 -10.65
CA THR A 115 -27.94 -8.14 -10.57
C THR A 115 -27.14 -7.18 -11.43
N LEU A 116 -27.51 -6.94 -12.69
CA LEU A 116 -26.81 -5.99 -13.57
C LEU A 116 -26.80 -4.57 -12.98
N GLU A 117 -27.92 -4.10 -12.43
CA GLU A 117 -28.00 -2.82 -11.73
C GLU A 117 -27.11 -2.78 -10.49
N ALA A 118 -27.05 -3.86 -9.71
CA ALA A 118 -26.19 -3.97 -8.55
C ALA A 118 -24.70 -3.93 -8.96
N LEU A 119 -24.33 -4.59 -10.07
CA LEU A 119 -22.96 -4.55 -10.61
C LEU A 119 -22.60 -3.15 -11.12
N ALA A 120 -23.52 -2.45 -11.78
CA ALA A 120 -23.28 -1.08 -12.23
C ALA A 120 -23.13 -0.11 -11.04
N LYS A 121 -23.98 -0.25 -10.01
CA LYS A 121 -23.90 0.58 -8.80
C LYS A 121 -22.58 0.38 -8.05
N ARG A 122 -22.12 -0.86 -7.83
CA ARG A 122 -20.82 -1.10 -7.17
C ARG A 122 -19.67 -0.47 -7.96
N GLU A 123 -19.67 -0.55 -9.28
CA GLU A 123 -18.61 0.05 -10.11
C GLU A 123 -18.58 1.56 -9.93
N THR A 124 -19.75 2.21 -9.90
CA THR A 124 -19.82 3.65 -9.64
C THR A 124 -19.37 4.05 -8.22
N GLU A 125 -19.55 3.20 -7.21
CA GLU A 125 -19.09 3.48 -5.85
C GLU A 125 -17.58 3.24 -5.70
N GLU A 126 -17.05 2.18 -6.32
CA GLU A 126 -15.61 1.92 -6.39
C GLU A 126 -14.87 3.04 -7.10
N ASP A 127 -15.41 3.54 -8.22
CA ASP A 127 -14.86 4.68 -8.95
C ASP A 127 -14.82 5.94 -8.09
N LYS A 128 -15.87 6.22 -7.30
CA LYS A 128 -15.89 7.35 -6.37
C LYS A 128 -14.84 7.22 -5.29
N ILE A 129 -14.69 6.04 -4.70
CA ILE A 129 -13.69 5.77 -3.67
C ILE A 129 -12.29 5.98 -4.23
N PHE A 130 -12.03 5.43 -5.41
CA PHE A 130 -10.73 5.56 -6.07
C PHE A 130 -10.45 7.01 -6.49
N GLN A 131 -11.48 7.76 -6.90
CA GLN A 131 -11.37 9.17 -7.20
C GLN A 131 -11.04 10.00 -5.96
N MET A 132 -11.70 9.75 -4.82
CA MET A 132 -11.37 10.39 -3.54
C MET A 132 -9.93 10.08 -3.10
N PHE A 133 -9.49 8.83 -3.28
CA PHE A 133 -8.09 8.45 -3.04
C PHE A 133 -7.13 9.27 -3.90
N LYS A 134 -7.40 9.40 -5.21
CA LYS A 134 -6.58 10.21 -6.13
C LYS A 134 -6.54 11.68 -5.75
N GLU A 135 -7.68 12.26 -5.39
CA GLU A 135 -7.78 13.66 -5.01
C GLU A 135 -6.95 13.95 -3.76
N LYS A 136 -7.05 13.08 -2.75
CA LYS A 136 -6.22 13.20 -1.53
C LYS A 136 -4.73 13.07 -1.82
N VAL A 137 -4.35 12.12 -2.66
CA VAL A 137 -2.96 11.89 -3.06
C VAL A 137 -2.42 12.97 -3.97
N ALA A 138 -3.28 13.68 -4.72
CA ALA A 138 -2.85 14.67 -5.71
C ALA A 138 -2.09 15.85 -5.09
N ALA A 139 -2.36 16.18 -3.82
CA ALA A 139 -1.65 17.21 -3.09
C ALA A 139 -0.16 16.86 -2.89
N GLU A 140 0.14 15.59 -2.61
CA GLU A 140 1.52 15.10 -2.44
C GLU A 140 1.68 13.70 -3.09
N PRO A 141 1.93 13.64 -4.41
CA PRO A 141 2.00 12.38 -5.14
C PRO A 141 3.18 11.49 -4.76
N GLU A 142 4.24 12.03 -4.13
CA GLU A 142 5.40 11.26 -3.66
C GLU A 142 5.23 10.78 -2.21
N GLN A 143 4.10 11.06 -1.56
CA GLN A 143 3.82 10.64 -0.20
C GLN A 143 3.89 9.11 -0.06
N ILE A 144 4.82 8.63 0.77
CA ILE A 144 4.95 7.20 1.09
C ILE A 144 4.30 6.80 2.42
N ILE A 145 4.08 7.76 3.33
CA ILE A 145 3.50 7.54 4.65
C ILE A 145 2.55 8.70 4.96
N ARG A 146 1.35 8.38 5.47
CA ARG A 146 0.43 9.35 6.06
C ARG A 146 0.19 9.00 7.52
N TYR A 147 0.54 9.92 8.42
CA TYR A 147 0.40 9.74 9.86
C TYR A 147 -0.84 10.46 10.38
N CYS A 148 -1.74 9.75 11.05
CA CYS A 148 -2.95 10.33 11.63
C CYS A 148 -3.48 9.51 12.82
N ARG A 149 -2.78 9.58 13.96
CA ARG A 149 -3.13 8.78 15.14
C ARG A 149 -4.44 9.21 15.78
N GLY A 150 -5.46 8.36 15.69
CA GLY A 150 -6.78 8.61 16.24
C GLY A 150 -7.48 9.84 15.66
N GLY A 151 -7.05 10.29 14.48
CA GLY A 151 -7.64 11.40 13.74
C GLY A 151 -8.62 10.90 12.69
N GLU A 152 -8.42 11.33 11.44
CA GLU A 152 -9.20 10.89 10.29
C GLU A 152 -8.94 9.41 9.96
N ASP A 153 -9.94 8.78 9.34
CA ASP A 153 -9.83 7.40 8.88
C ASP A 153 -8.77 7.24 7.76
N PRO A 154 -8.27 6.01 7.55
CA PRO A 154 -7.40 5.70 6.42
C PRO A 154 -8.07 5.99 5.09
N ILE A 155 -7.28 6.38 4.08
CA ILE A 155 -7.77 6.49 2.71
C ILE A 155 -7.65 5.13 2.02
N TRP A 156 -8.74 4.70 1.41
CA TRP A 156 -8.86 3.37 0.82
C TRP A 156 -8.87 3.46 -0.69
N VAL A 157 -8.27 2.48 -1.34
CA VAL A 157 -8.19 2.40 -2.80
C VAL A 157 -9.41 1.72 -3.40
N SER A 158 -10.06 0.85 -2.63
CA SER A 158 -11.31 0.17 -2.97
C SER A 158 -12.31 0.21 -1.80
N GLY A 159 -13.60 0.05 -2.12
CA GLY A 159 -14.68 -0.20 -1.16
C GLY A 159 -14.59 -1.56 -0.48
N GLU A 160 -13.93 -2.51 -1.13
CA GLU A 160 -13.78 -3.88 -0.67
C GLU A 160 -12.54 -4.08 0.20
N ASN A 161 -12.48 -5.19 0.93
CA ASN A 161 -11.32 -5.59 1.75
C ASN A 161 -10.86 -4.49 2.74
N ARG A 162 -11.83 -3.83 3.36
CA ARG A 162 -11.63 -2.91 4.48
C ARG A 162 -11.86 -3.67 5.78
N PRO A 163 -11.04 -3.44 6.82
CA PRO A 163 -11.25 -4.07 8.10
C PRO A 163 -12.50 -3.49 8.75
N GLU A 164 -13.34 -4.36 9.30
CA GLU A 164 -14.33 -3.94 10.29
C GLU A 164 -13.68 -3.91 11.68
N GLU A 165 -14.34 -3.27 12.64
CA GLU A 165 -13.85 -3.18 14.03
C GLU A 165 -13.60 -4.57 14.65
N LYS A 166 -14.35 -5.60 14.23
CA LYS A 166 -14.19 -6.98 14.69
C LYS A 166 -12.94 -7.67 14.15
N ASP A 167 -12.41 -7.20 13.02
CA ASP A 167 -11.25 -7.78 12.34
C ASP A 167 -9.94 -7.25 12.93
N ILE A 168 -10.02 -6.15 13.69
CA ILE A 168 -8.89 -5.52 14.37
C ILE A 168 -8.82 -6.08 15.80
N PRO A 169 -7.83 -6.94 16.13
CA PRO A 169 -7.71 -7.49 17.47
C PRO A 169 -7.29 -6.42 18.48
N ASN A 170 -7.72 -6.61 19.75
CA ASN A 170 -7.27 -5.77 20.87
C ASN A 170 -5.76 -5.93 21.15
N CYS A 171 -5.10 -4.89 21.72
CA CYS A 171 -3.74 -5.01 22.27
C CYS A 171 -3.73 -6.14 23.32
N LEU A 172 -2.55 -6.75 23.53
CA LEU A 172 -2.29 -7.71 24.60
C LEU A 172 -2.64 -7.19 26.01
N CYS A 173 -2.68 -5.88 26.22
CA CYS A 173 -3.13 -5.26 27.47
C CYS A 173 -4.66 -5.23 27.65
N GLY A 174 -5.42 -5.58 26.60
CA GLY A 174 -6.89 -5.56 26.56
C GLY A 174 -7.50 -4.28 25.98
N ALA A 175 -6.72 -3.22 25.75
CA ALA A 175 -7.22 -2.01 25.09
C ALA A 175 -7.43 -2.22 23.58
N LYS A 176 -8.36 -1.47 22.99
CA LYS A 176 -8.56 -1.45 21.52
C LYS A 176 -7.32 -0.91 20.81
N ARG A 177 -7.14 -1.33 19.56
CA ARG A 177 -6.20 -0.69 18.65
C ARG A 177 -6.92 0.38 17.83
N ILE A 178 -6.23 1.48 17.56
CA ILE A 178 -6.71 2.60 16.76
C ILE A 178 -5.77 2.80 15.59
N PHE A 179 -6.28 3.39 14.51
CA PHE A 179 -5.45 3.79 13.38
C PHE A 179 -4.33 4.73 13.85
N GLU A 180 -3.10 4.47 13.42
CA GLU A 180 -1.96 5.34 13.67
C GLU A 180 -1.41 5.97 12.39
N PHE A 181 -1.10 5.16 11.39
CA PHE A 181 -0.59 5.63 10.11
C PHE A 181 -0.84 4.60 9.01
N GLN A 182 -0.77 5.06 7.77
CA GLN A 182 -0.86 4.23 6.58
C GLN A 182 0.42 4.36 5.74
N ILE A 183 0.79 3.26 5.08
CA ILE A 183 1.88 3.19 4.09
C ILE A 183 1.23 3.18 2.70
N MET A 184 1.66 4.15 1.91
CA MET A 184 1.11 4.44 0.61
C MET A 184 1.72 3.52 -0.47
N PRO A 185 1.00 3.23 -1.56
CA PRO A 185 1.48 2.39 -2.67
C PRO A 185 2.68 3.01 -3.39
N GLN A 186 2.83 4.33 -3.32
CA GLN A 186 3.96 5.11 -3.84
C GLN A 186 5.32 4.56 -3.38
N LEU A 187 5.40 3.99 -2.17
CA LEU A 187 6.62 3.42 -1.64
C LEU A 187 7.18 2.31 -2.55
N LEU A 188 6.32 1.58 -3.27
CA LEU A 188 6.72 0.55 -4.24
C LEU A 188 7.68 1.08 -5.31
N ASN A 189 7.51 2.34 -5.73
CA ASN A 189 8.38 2.99 -6.71
C ASN A 189 9.83 3.16 -6.20
N HIS A 190 10.02 3.18 -4.88
CA HIS A 190 11.32 3.39 -4.24
C HIS A 190 12.03 2.07 -3.89
N LEU A 191 11.30 0.95 -3.83
CA LEU A 191 11.86 -0.36 -3.46
C LEU A 191 12.72 -0.99 -4.57
N GLN A 192 12.62 -0.52 -5.82
CA GLN A 192 13.42 -1.00 -6.97
C GLN A 192 13.30 -2.52 -7.21
N VAL A 193 12.09 -3.07 -7.03
CA VAL A 193 11.82 -4.52 -7.21
C VAL A 193 11.37 -4.79 -8.64
N ASP A 194 12.28 -4.63 -9.60
CA ASP A 194 12.00 -4.81 -11.04
C ASP A 194 12.11 -6.28 -11.53
N SER A 195 12.07 -7.24 -10.60
CA SER A 195 12.26 -8.65 -10.96
C SER A 195 10.93 -9.31 -11.36
N LEU A 196 10.89 -9.90 -12.57
CA LEU A 196 9.69 -10.52 -13.15
C LEU A 196 9.12 -11.73 -12.36
N GLY A 197 9.78 -12.19 -11.29
CA GLY A 197 9.41 -13.40 -10.55
C GLY A 197 8.87 -13.16 -9.14
N GLU A 198 9.20 -12.03 -8.52
CA GLU A 198 8.76 -11.65 -7.17
C GLU A 198 8.31 -10.20 -7.23
N SER A 199 7.01 -9.96 -7.43
CA SER A 199 6.40 -8.64 -7.41
C SER A 199 5.83 -8.37 -6.02
N ILE A 200 6.25 -7.27 -5.41
CA ILE A 200 5.63 -6.76 -4.19
C ILE A 200 4.60 -5.73 -4.64
N ASP A 201 3.35 -5.91 -4.22
CA ASP A 201 2.25 -5.00 -4.56
C ASP A 201 1.25 -4.93 -3.39
N TRP A 202 0.69 -3.74 -3.22
CA TRP A 202 -0.38 -3.41 -2.28
C TRP A 202 -1.07 -2.11 -2.70
N GLY A 203 -2.36 -1.99 -2.41
CA GLY A 203 -3.11 -0.74 -2.52
C GLY A 203 -2.81 0.21 -1.37
N THR A 204 -2.97 -0.23 -0.13
CA THR A 204 -2.59 0.54 1.06
C THR A 204 -2.32 -0.41 2.22
N LEU A 205 -1.35 -0.07 3.08
CA LEU A 205 -1.13 -0.77 4.34
C LEU A 205 -1.53 0.13 5.49
N VAL A 206 -2.44 -0.34 6.34
CA VAL A 206 -2.98 0.44 7.46
C VAL A 206 -2.50 -0.14 8.76
N VAL A 207 -1.84 0.68 9.58
CA VAL A 207 -1.24 0.25 10.85
C VAL A 207 -2.11 0.72 12.01
N TYR A 208 -2.45 -0.24 12.86
CA TYR A 208 -3.26 -0.04 14.07
C TYR A 208 -2.42 -0.34 15.30
N THR A 209 -2.41 0.60 16.25
CA THR A 209 -1.62 0.50 17.48
C THR A 209 -2.47 0.68 18.71
N CYS A 210 -1.93 0.33 19.88
CA CYS A 210 -2.69 0.43 21.12
C CYS A 210 -3.14 1.86 21.46
N ALA A 211 -4.45 2.04 21.67
CA ALA A 211 -5.00 3.32 22.11
C ALA A 211 -4.44 3.78 23.47
N ALA A 212 -4.18 2.83 24.37
CA ALA A 212 -3.60 3.09 25.69
C ALA A 212 -2.08 3.26 25.68
N ASN A 213 -1.43 3.14 24.51
CA ASN A 213 0.03 3.14 24.38
C ASN A 213 0.68 2.12 25.34
N CYS A 214 0.18 0.88 25.29
CA CYS A 214 0.67 -0.25 26.10
C CYS A 214 2.15 -0.55 25.77
N GLY A 215 2.92 -1.02 26.75
CA GLY A 215 4.34 -1.35 26.57
C GLY A 215 5.28 -0.43 27.36
N GLY A 216 6.30 -1.00 27.98
CA GLY A 216 7.37 -0.25 28.64
C GLY A 216 8.40 0.25 27.62
N ALA A 217 9.28 1.16 28.03
CA ALA A 217 10.27 1.80 27.15
C ALA A 217 11.23 0.85 26.39
N ASN A 218 11.30 -0.45 26.76
CA ASN A 218 12.25 -1.41 26.22
C ASN A 218 11.62 -2.73 25.74
N GLU A 219 10.29 -2.84 25.63
CA GLU A 219 9.63 -4.04 25.11
C GLU A 219 8.95 -3.73 23.78
N TYR A 220 9.42 -4.36 22.70
CA TYR A 220 8.74 -4.32 21.41
C TYR A 220 7.52 -5.25 21.48
N LEU A 221 6.35 -4.68 21.22
CA LEU A 221 5.10 -5.41 21.11
C LEU A 221 4.67 -5.49 19.65
N GLU A 222 4.02 -6.59 19.30
CA GLU A 222 3.45 -6.78 17.97
C GLU A 222 2.16 -5.95 17.86
N GLU A 223 2.16 -5.04 16.88
CA GLU A 223 1.00 -4.26 16.49
C GLU A 223 0.35 -4.84 15.24
N PHE A 224 -0.82 -4.30 14.87
CA PHE A 224 -1.64 -4.89 13.81
C PHE A 224 -1.50 -4.11 12.51
N ILE A 225 -1.36 -4.85 11.41
CA ILE A 225 -1.31 -4.28 10.06
C ILE A 225 -2.41 -4.92 9.20
N TRP A 226 -3.16 -4.08 8.51
CA TRP A 226 -4.13 -4.49 7.50
C TRP A 226 -3.59 -4.16 6.11
N LYS A 227 -3.67 -5.12 5.18
CA LYS A 227 -3.26 -4.95 3.78
C LYS A 227 -4.50 -4.93 2.90
N GLN A 228 -4.69 -3.87 2.13
CA GLN A 228 -5.62 -3.84 1.01
C GLN A 228 -4.82 -3.92 -0.29
N ASP A 229 -5.24 -4.81 -1.20
CA ASP A 229 -4.63 -4.99 -2.52
C ASP A 229 -5.42 -4.22 -3.60
N TYR A 230 -4.75 -3.89 -4.71
CA TYR A 230 -5.39 -3.26 -5.88
C TYR A 230 -6.32 -4.20 -6.65
N SER A 231 -6.17 -5.51 -6.45
CA SER A 231 -6.91 -6.55 -7.15
C SER A 231 -7.51 -7.52 -6.13
N VAL A 232 -8.74 -7.97 -6.40
CA VAL A 232 -9.45 -9.01 -5.64
C VAL A 232 -9.03 -10.40 -6.13
#